data_AF-A0A662G732-F1
#
_entry.id   AF-A0A662G732-F1
#
_cell.length_a   1.000
_cell.length_b   1.000
_cell.length_c   1.000
_cell.angle_alpha   90.00
_cell.angle_beta   90.00
_cell.angle_gamma   90.00
#
_symmetry.space_group_name_H-M   'P 1'
#
loop_
_entity.id
_entity.type
_entity.pdbx_description
1 polymer ?
#
loop_
_entity_poly.entity_id
_entity_poly.type
_entity_poly.pdbx_seq_one_letter_code
_entity_poly.pdbx_strand_id
1 'polypeptide(L)'
;TGVKPIIVGKPSKIIMEIALKRLGLKASEDLVVGDRIDTDVKAGKSVGSDTALVLTGITKKNDLKNIPPELKPTYVFRNLRELVEKLYP
;
A
#
# COMPACT_ATOMS: atom_id res chain seq x y z
N THR A 1 -2.99 32.14 2.75
CA THR A 1 -1.67 32.14 3.43
C THR A 1 -0.50 31.90 2.48
N GLY A 2 -0.67 31.26 1.31
CA GLY A 2 0.44 31.00 0.37
C GLY A 2 1.39 29.86 0.77
N VAL A 3 1.13 29.24 1.93
CA VAL A 3 1.94 28.16 2.49
C VAL A 3 1.46 26.81 1.95
N LYS A 4 2.40 25.95 1.52
CA LYS A 4 2.09 24.56 1.13
C LYS A 4 1.93 23.69 2.38
N PRO A 5 0.86 22.87 2.49
CA PRO A 5 0.66 22.00 3.63
C PRO A 5 1.63 20.82 3.60
N ILE A 6 2.02 20.35 4.78
CA ILE A 6 2.68 19.06 4.94
C ILE A 6 1.59 17.97 4.90
N ILE A 7 1.65 17.10 3.90
CA ILE A 7 0.74 15.96 3.81
C ILE A 7 1.30 14.83 4.68
N VAL A 8 0.61 14.53 5.78
CA VAL A 8 1.00 13.44 6.70
C VAL A 8 0.40 12.11 6.28
N GLY A 9 -0.84 12.09 5.78
CA GLY A 9 -1.52 10.88 5.34
C GLY A 9 -0.92 10.27 4.07
N LYS A 10 -1.38 9.06 3.70
CA LYS A 10 -0.96 8.38 2.47
C LYS A 10 -1.19 9.28 1.24
N PRO A 11 -0.27 9.32 0.25
CA PRO A 11 0.89 8.44 0.08
C PRO A 11 2.17 8.92 0.79
N SER A 12 2.08 9.82 1.77
CA SER A 12 3.27 10.33 2.48
C SER A 12 4.00 9.21 3.21
N LYS A 13 5.34 9.25 3.13
CA LYS A 13 6.22 8.35 3.88
C LYS A 13 6.08 8.52 5.39
N ILE A 14 5.69 9.72 5.85
CA ILE A 14 5.62 10.10 7.26
C ILE A 14 4.69 9.17 8.05
N ILE A 15 3.46 8.93 7.57
CA ILE A 15 2.52 8.04 8.27
C ILE A 15 3.02 6.60 8.32
N MET A 16 3.73 6.15 7.29
CA MET A 16 4.27 4.78 7.22
C MET A 16 5.44 4.60 8.20
N GLU A 17 6.36 5.55 8.27
CA GLU A 17 7.47 5.53 9.24
C GLU A 17 6.97 5.56 10.69
N ILE A 18 5.92 6.35 10.96
CA ILE A 18 5.27 6.38 12.27
C ILE A 18 4.63 5.01 12.60
N ALA A 19 3.95 4.40 11.63
CA ALA A 19 3.34 3.08 11.81
C ALA A 19 4.39 2.00 12.12
N LEU A 20 5.46 1.92 11.31
CA LEU A 20 6.57 0.98 11.52
C LEU A 20 7.22 1.18 12.89
N LYS A 21 7.52 2.44 13.26
CA LYS A 21 8.09 2.76 14.58
C LYS A 21 7.17 2.32 15.72
N ARG A 22 5.86 2.53 15.57
CA ARG A 22 4.87 2.14 16.60
C ARG A 22 4.72 0.62 16.72
N LEU A 23 4.83 -0.10 15.61
CA LEU A 23 4.75 -1.56 15.58
C LEU A 23 6.08 -2.23 15.97
N GLY A 24 7.19 -1.48 15.97
CA GLY A 24 8.53 -2.03 16.22
C GLY A 24 9.04 -2.93 15.10
N LEU A 25 8.56 -2.71 13.87
CA LEU A 25 8.87 -3.54 12.69
C LEU A 25 9.77 -2.79 11.71
N LYS A 26 10.57 -3.55 10.95
CA LYS A 26 11.20 -3.07 9.72
C LYS A 26 10.19 -3.13 8.58
N ALA A 27 10.40 -2.32 7.54
CA ALA A 27 9.55 -2.35 6.35
C ALA A 27 9.48 -3.73 5.69
N SER A 28 10.58 -4.48 5.71
CA SER A 28 10.65 -5.86 5.20
C SER A 28 9.82 -6.88 6.00
N GLU A 29 9.31 -6.50 7.17
CA GLU A 29 8.49 -7.33 8.06
C GLU A 29 7.01 -6.88 8.03
N ASP A 30 6.67 -5.93 7.15
CA ASP A 30 5.36 -5.30 7.03
C ASP A 30 4.75 -5.57 5.65
N LEU A 31 3.43 -5.75 5.63
CA LEU A 31 2.63 -5.87 4.42
C LEU A 31 1.54 -4.80 4.44
N VAL A 32 1.67 -3.80 3.57
CA VAL A 32 0.67 -2.76 3.41
C VAL A 32 -0.47 -3.26 2.53
N VAL A 33 -1.65 -3.43 3.13
CA VAL A 33 -2.86 -3.87 2.43
C VAL A 33 -3.76 -2.67 2.13
N GLY A 34 -4.22 -2.54 0.89
CA GLY A 34 -5.11 -1.46 0.48
C GLY A 34 -5.79 -1.67 -0.86
N ASP A 35 -6.66 -0.74 -1.26
CA ASP A 35 -7.47 -0.83 -2.48
C ASP A 35 -7.13 0.27 -3.50
N ARG A 36 -6.18 1.15 -3.17
CA ARG A 36 -5.73 2.25 -4.03
C ARG A 36 -4.24 2.17 -4.34
N ILE A 37 -3.90 2.27 -5.62
CA ILE A 37 -2.51 2.29 -6.07
C ILE A 37 -1.82 3.61 -5.70
N ASP A 38 -2.51 4.74 -5.92
CA ASP A 38 -1.96 6.09 -5.77
C ASP A 38 -1.75 6.52 -4.32
N THR A 39 -2.42 5.86 -3.37
CA THR A 39 -2.25 6.10 -1.93
C THR A 39 -1.59 4.92 -1.22
N ASP A 40 -2.21 3.73 -1.23
CA ASP A 40 -1.83 2.64 -0.32
C ASP A 40 -0.56 1.93 -0.80
N VAL A 41 -0.58 1.49 -2.05
CA VAL A 41 0.57 0.83 -2.68
C VAL A 41 1.75 1.80 -2.75
N LYS A 42 1.49 3.05 -3.15
CA LYS A 42 2.52 4.09 -3.19
C LYS A 42 3.12 4.37 -1.79
N ALA A 43 2.29 4.40 -0.74
CA ALA A 43 2.78 4.61 0.62
C ALA A 43 3.69 3.45 1.07
N GLY A 44 3.25 2.20 0.93
CA GLY A 44 4.06 1.04 1.33
C GLY A 44 5.39 0.97 0.59
N LYS A 45 5.37 1.17 -0.74
CA LYS A 45 6.61 1.22 -1.53
C LYS A 45 7.55 2.34 -1.12
N SER A 46 7.04 3.49 -0.67
CA SER A 46 7.88 4.63 -0.26
C SER A 46 8.77 4.33 0.95
N VAL A 47 8.40 3.34 1.77
CA VAL A 47 9.21 2.85 2.90
C VAL A 47 9.90 1.52 2.62
N GLY A 48 9.67 0.93 1.44
CA GLY A 48 10.20 -0.38 1.09
C GLY A 48 9.42 -1.57 1.67
N SER A 49 8.18 -1.36 2.12
CA SER A 49 7.30 -2.45 2.55
C SER A 49 6.74 -3.20 1.36
N ASP A 50 6.41 -4.48 1.57
CA ASP A 50 5.59 -5.21 0.62
C ASP A 50 4.17 -4.65 0.60
N THR A 51 3.49 -4.84 -0.54
CA THR A 51 2.15 -4.26 -0.77
C THR A 51 1.19 -5.31 -1.32
N ALA A 52 -0.01 -5.40 -0.76
CA ALA A 52 -1.10 -6.21 -1.27
C ALA A 52 -2.28 -5.33 -1.68
N LEU A 53 -2.58 -5.31 -2.98
CA LEU A 53 -3.74 -4.62 -3.53
C LEU A 53 -4.95 -5.55 -3.51
N VAL A 54 -6.04 -5.14 -2.84
CA VAL A 54 -7.32 -5.86 -2.87
C VAL A 54 -8.31 -5.16 -3.81
N LEU A 55 -9.01 -5.93 -4.65
CA LEU A 55 -9.89 -5.41 -5.71
C LEU A 55 -11.35 -5.18 -5.27
N THR A 56 -11.59 -5.07 -3.96
CA THR A 56 -12.93 -4.82 -3.40
C THR A 56 -13.31 -3.33 -3.42
N GLY A 57 -12.33 -2.43 -3.51
CA GLY A 57 -12.52 -0.98 -3.37
C GLY A 57 -12.38 -0.21 -4.68
N ILE A 58 -11.62 0.88 -4.67
CA ILE A 58 -11.50 1.84 -5.77
C ILE A 58 -10.84 1.22 -7.00
N THR A 59 -9.65 0.63 -6.83
CA THR A 59 -8.91 0.04 -7.95
C THR A 59 -9.62 -1.20 -8.46
N LYS A 60 -9.93 -1.25 -9.77
CA LYS A 60 -10.59 -2.37 -10.41
C LYS A 60 -9.59 -3.21 -11.21
N LYS A 61 -10.00 -4.45 -11.52
CA LYS A 61 -9.20 -5.40 -12.31
C LYS A 61 -8.72 -4.81 -13.65
N ASN A 62 -9.53 -3.97 -14.28
CA ASN A 62 -9.19 -3.35 -15.57
C ASN A 62 -8.12 -2.25 -15.46
N ASP A 63 -7.90 -1.69 -14.27
CA ASP A 63 -6.89 -0.65 -14.04
C ASP A 63 -5.48 -1.24 -13.94
N LEU A 64 -5.38 -2.54 -13.62
CA LEU A 64 -4.11 -3.25 -13.42
C LEU A 64 -3.18 -3.17 -14.63
N LYS A 65 -3.74 -3.09 -15.85
CA LYS A 65 -2.98 -2.99 -17.10
C LYS A 65 -2.27 -1.65 -17.28
N ASN A 66 -2.72 -0.62 -16.56
CA ASN A 66 -2.21 0.75 -16.68
C ASN A 66 -1.27 1.14 -15.53
N ILE A 67 -0.94 0.20 -14.63
CA ILE A 67 -0.08 0.49 -13.48
C ILE A 67 1.38 0.66 -13.96
N PRO A 68 2.02 1.81 -13.66
CA PRO A 68 3.43 2.00 -13.92
C PRO A 68 4.28 0.94 -13.18
N PRO A 69 5.40 0.45 -13.78
CA PRO A 69 6.25 -0.57 -13.16
C PRO A 69 6.65 -0.27 -11.70
N GLU A 70 6.95 0.99 -11.39
CA GLU A 70 7.34 1.46 -10.07
C GLU A 70 6.22 1.42 -9.02
N LEU A 71 4.95 1.37 -9.45
CA LEU A 71 3.78 1.26 -8.58
C LEU A 71 3.11 -0.12 -8.62
N LYS A 72 3.69 -1.11 -9.30
CA LYS A 72 3.14 -2.48 -9.31
C LYS A 72 3.15 -3.07 -7.89
N PRO A 73 2.00 -3.43 -7.30
CA PRO A 73 1.97 -4.01 -5.96
C PRO A 73 2.70 -5.35 -5.93
N THR A 74 3.21 -5.75 -4.75
CA THR A 74 3.85 -7.06 -4.57
C THR A 74 2.84 -8.19 -4.84
N TYR A 75 1.62 -8.02 -4.34
CA TYR A 75 0.53 -8.97 -4.50
C TYR A 75 -0.78 -8.29 -4.95
N VAL A 76 -1.61 -9.04 -5.65
CA VAL A 76 -2.98 -8.63 -6.01
C VAL A 76 -3.95 -9.74 -5.65
N PHE A 77 -4.98 -9.39 -4.89
CA PHE A 77 -6.02 -10.33 -4.46
C PHE A 77 -7.41 -9.75 -4.77
N ARG A 78 -8.39 -10.62 -5.00
CA ARG A 78 -9.79 -10.21 -5.21
C ARG A 78 -10.37 -9.59 -3.95
N ASN A 79 -9.99 -10.07 -2.77
CA ASN A 79 -10.48 -9.61 -1.47
C ASN A 79 -9.54 -10.08 -0.33
N LEU A 80 -9.84 -9.66 0.91
CA LEU A 80 -9.05 -10.03 2.10
C LEU A 80 -9.09 -11.53 2.42
N ARG A 81 -10.20 -12.23 2.10
CA ARG A 81 -10.28 -13.67 2.33
C ARG A 81 -9.24 -14.41 1.49
N GLU A 82 -9.18 -14.10 0.19
CA GLU A 82 -8.20 -14.70 -0.71
C GLU A 82 -6.76 -14.36 -0.31
N LEU A 83 -6.51 -13.15 0.21
CA LEU A 83 -5.21 -12.78 0.75
C LEU A 83 -4.80 -13.73 1.89
N VAL A 84 -5.67 -13.93 2.87
CA VAL A 84 -5.40 -14.81 4.02
C VAL A 84 -5.18 -16.25 3.56
N GLU A 85 -6.08 -16.79 2.72
CA GLU A 85 -5.99 -18.16 2.18
C GLU A 85 -4.70 -18.43 1.39
N LYS A 86 -4.11 -17.39 0.77
CA LYS A 86 -2.92 -17.53 -0.09
C LYS A 86 -1.61 -17.31 0.65
N LEU A 87 -1.58 -16.40 1.63
CA LEU A 87 -0.36 -16.05 2.36
C LEU A 87 -0.22 -16.80 3.69
N TYR A 88 -1.33 -17.23 4.28
CA TYR A 88 -1.40 -17.95 5.55
C TYR A 88 -2.31 -19.18 5.42
N PRO A 89 -1.88 -20.18 4.63
CA PRO A 89 -2.67 -21.40 4.41
C PRO A 89 -2.81 -22.26 5.66
#